data_AF-A0A920S1A6-F1
#
_entry.id   AF-A0A920S1A6-F1
#
_cell.length_a   1.000
_cell.length_b   1.000
_cell.length_c   1.000
_cell.angle_alpha   90.00
_cell.angle_beta   90.00
_cell.angle_gamma   90.00
#
_symmetry.space_group_name_H-M   'P 1'
#
loop_
_entity.id
_entity.type
_entity.pdbx_description
1 polymer ?
#
loop_
_entity_poly.entity_id
_entity_poly.type
_entity_poly.pdbx_seq_one_letter_code
_entity_poly.pdbx_strand_id
1 'polypeptide(L)'
;MSNTTISKLASALKISSDKLISQLNDAGISVKNENDEISNDQKLTLLNHLRGSHATKSEIKSPKKLTVNRRSQSELKLSAGFGTSRTVNVEVREKKTYLNKESLIEEAKQEDLLKEEERSNNEIASNRKQ
;
A
#
# COMPACT_ATOMS: atom_id res chain seq x y z
N MET A 1 -4.21 -5.56 35.08
CA MET A 1 -3.38 -6.43 34.22
C MET A 1 -3.84 -7.86 34.42
N SER A 2 -4.16 -8.59 33.36
CA SER A 2 -4.52 -10.02 33.46
C SER A 2 -3.40 -10.87 32.87
N ASN A 3 -2.82 -11.71 33.72
CA ASN A 3 -1.81 -12.68 33.32
C ASN A 3 -2.49 -14.01 33.00
N THR A 4 -2.03 -14.68 31.94
CA THR A 4 -2.55 -15.98 31.52
C THR A 4 -1.38 -16.88 31.14
N THR A 5 -1.40 -18.14 31.56
CA THR A 5 -0.38 -19.12 31.15
C THR A 5 -0.46 -19.45 29.67
N ILE A 6 0.68 -19.81 29.08
CA ILE A 6 0.77 -20.25 27.67
C ILE A 6 -0.16 -21.42 27.39
N SER A 7 -0.17 -22.46 28.24
CA SER A 7 -1.02 -23.63 28.07
C SER A 7 -2.51 -23.28 27.95
N LYS A 8 -2.97 -22.33 28.78
CA LYS A 8 -4.35 -21.86 28.78
C LYS A 8 -4.68 -21.02 27.55
N LEU A 9 -3.74 -20.19 27.10
CA LEU A 9 -3.89 -19.38 25.89
C LEU A 9 -3.91 -20.26 24.64
N ALA A 10 -2.97 -21.20 24.53
CA ALA A 10 -2.87 -22.15 23.42
C ALA A 10 -4.16 -22.98 23.27
N SER A 11 -4.69 -23.48 24.39
CA SER A 11 -5.96 -24.20 24.43
C SER A 11 -7.14 -23.35 23.94
N ALA A 12 -7.21 -22.07 24.34
CA ALA A 12 -8.26 -21.16 23.90
C ALA A 12 -8.18 -20.85 22.39
N LEU A 13 -6.96 -20.73 21.85
CA LEU A 13 -6.73 -20.49 20.42
C LEU A 13 -6.75 -21.77 19.57
N LYS A 14 -6.87 -22.95 20.20
CA LYS A 14 -6.79 -24.28 19.54
C LYS A 14 -5.50 -24.47 18.73
N ILE A 15 -4.38 -24.02 19.29
CA ILE A 15 -3.04 -24.15 18.71
C ILE A 15 -2.18 -24.96 19.70
N SER A 16 -1.17 -25.69 19.22
CA SER A 16 -0.22 -26.36 20.12
C SER A 16 0.61 -25.34 20.91
N SER A 17 0.93 -25.68 22.15
CA SER A 17 1.81 -24.92 23.02
C SER A 17 3.15 -24.61 22.35
N ASP A 18 3.79 -25.62 21.76
CA ASP A 18 5.05 -25.49 21.03
C ASP A 18 4.99 -24.45 19.90
N LYS A 19 3.88 -24.44 19.15
CA LYS A 19 3.70 -23.50 18.04
C LYS A 19 3.51 -22.08 18.55
N LEU A 20 2.78 -21.90 19.65
CA LEU A 20 2.62 -20.60 20.28
C LEU A 20 3.94 -20.08 20.84
N ILE A 21 4.75 -20.95 21.47
CA ILE A 21 6.10 -20.62 21.97
C ILE A 21 6.99 -20.15 20.81
N SER A 22 6.98 -20.86 19.68
CA SER A 22 7.71 -20.47 18.47
C SER A 22 7.31 -19.06 18.00
N GLN A 23 6.00 -18.78 17.90
CA GLN A 23 5.53 -17.46 17.47
C GLN A 23 5.84 -16.32 18.45
N LEU A 24 5.85 -16.61 19.75
CA LEU A 24 6.23 -15.63 20.77
C LEU A 24 7.72 -15.29 20.66
N ASN A 25 8.57 -16.30 20.43
CA ASN A 25 10.00 -16.10 20.22
C ASN A 25 10.26 -15.31 18.93
N ASP A 26 9.54 -15.60 17.84
CA ASP A 26 9.61 -14.83 16.59
C ASP A 26 9.20 -13.36 16.81
N ALA A 27 8.21 -13.12 17.67
CA ALA A 27 7.77 -11.77 18.05
C ALA A 27 8.73 -11.06 19.05
N GLY A 28 9.86 -11.68 19.41
CA GLY A 28 10.86 -11.11 20.32
C GLY A 28 10.53 -11.27 21.81
N ILE A 29 9.56 -12.12 22.15
CA ILE A 29 9.16 -12.42 23.53
C ILE A 29 9.81 -13.76 23.90
N SER A 30 10.90 -13.71 24.67
CA SER A 30 11.58 -14.94 25.09
C SER A 30 10.74 -15.72 26.11
N VAL A 31 10.16 -16.84 25.66
CA VAL A 31 9.42 -17.76 26.53
C VAL A 31 9.87 -19.20 26.27
N LYS A 32 9.98 -20.00 27.34
CA LYS A 32 10.60 -21.33 27.26
C LYS A 32 9.62 -22.46 27.56
N ASN A 33 8.74 -22.27 28.54
CA ASN A 33 7.88 -23.32 29.04
C ASN A 33 6.40 -22.99 28.85
N GLU A 34 5.57 -24.02 28.78
CA GLU A 34 4.11 -23.88 28.67
C GLU A 34 3.45 -23.29 29.92
N ASN A 35 4.17 -23.31 31.03
CA ASN A 35 3.71 -22.78 32.32
C ASN A 35 4.04 -21.30 32.51
N ASP A 36 4.82 -20.70 31.60
CA ASP A 36 5.17 -19.29 31.70
C ASP A 36 3.93 -18.41 31.52
N GLU A 37 3.87 -17.33 32.29
CA GLU A 37 2.76 -16.36 32.25
C GLU A 37 2.99 -15.30 31.17
N ILE A 38 1.91 -14.97 30.47
CA ILE A 38 1.88 -13.92 29.43
C ILE A 38 1.03 -12.74 29.91
N SER A 39 1.60 -11.54 29.81
CA SER A 39 0.91 -10.27 30.06
C SER A 39 0.08 -9.82 28.85
N ASN A 40 -0.85 -8.89 29.06
CA ASN A 40 -1.63 -8.34 27.95
C ASN A 40 -0.77 -7.57 26.93
N ASP A 41 0.32 -6.95 27.37
CA ASP A 41 1.24 -6.22 26.49
C ASP A 41 1.96 -7.18 25.53
N GLN A 42 2.36 -8.35 26.02
CA GLN A 42 2.96 -9.40 25.20
C GLN A 42 1.97 -10.01 24.18
N LYS A 43 0.67 -10.07 24.54
CA LYS A 43 -0.37 -10.47 23.57
C LYS A 43 -0.51 -9.44 22.46
N LEU A 44 -0.45 -8.15 22.79
CA LEU A 44 -0.50 -7.06 21.81
C LEU A 44 0.70 -7.07 20.89
N THR A 45 1.91 -7.30 21.39
CA THR A 45 3.12 -7.39 20.56
C THR A 45 3.05 -8.60 19.62
N LEU A 46 2.60 -9.77 20.09
CA LEU A 46 2.35 -10.93 19.23
C LEU A 46 1.31 -10.61 18.14
N LEU A 47 0.20 -9.96 18.49
CA LEU A 47 -0.82 -9.54 17.51
C LEU A 47 -0.28 -8.54 16.49
N ASN A 48 0.58 -7.62 16.91
CA ASN A 48 1.23 -6.67 16.01
C ASN A 48 2.18 -7.38 15.05
N HIS A 49 2.98 -8.32 15.55
CA HIS A 49 3.86 -9.15 14.72
C HIS A 49 3.05 -9.98 13.71
N LEU A 50 2.01 -10.69 14.16
CA LEU A 50 1.16 -11.48 13.26
C LEU A 50 0.47 -10.60 12.22
N ARG A 51 -0.04 -9.43 12.61
CA ARG A 51 -0.61 -8.47 11.66
C ARG A 51 0.45 -7.91 10.71
N GLY A 52 1.69 -7.68 11.14
CA GLY A 52 2.77 -7.21 10.25
C GLY A 52 3.29 -8.28 9.29
N SER A 53 3.23 -9.56 9.70
CA SER A 53 3.69 -10.71 8.90
C SER A 53 2.60 -11.24 7.96
N HIS A 54 1.31 -11.13 8.35
CA HIS A 54 0.15 -11.53 7.53
C HIS A 54 -0.56 -10.36 6.84
N ALA A 55 -0.39 -9.11 7.27
CA ALA A 55 -0.50 -8.02 6.34
C ALA A 55 0.64 -8.27 5.37
N THR A 56 0.25 -8.71 4.19
CA THR A 56 0.98 -8.44 2.97
C THR A 56 1.90 -7.25 3.19
N LYS A 57 3.17 -7.38 2.81
CA LYS A 57 4.11 -6.29 2.57
C LYS A 57 3.57 -5.21 1.60
N SER A 58 2.26 -5.14 1.35
CA SER A 58 1.58 -3.88 1.17
C SER A 58 1.49 -3.20 2.54
N GLU A 59 2.38 -2.25 2.77
CA GLU A 59 1.88 -0.97 3.26
C GLU A 59 0.50 -0.76 2.61
N ILE A 60 -0.54 -0.44 3.39
CA ILE A 60 -1.83 0.01 2.85
C ILE A 60 -1.62 1.41 2.23
N LYS A 61 -0.52 1.61 1.50
CA LYS A 61 -0.38 2.65 0.51
C LYS A 61 -0.96 2.05 -0.74
N SER A 62 -2.11 2.59 -1.11
CA SER A 62 -2.60 2.48 -2.47
C SER A 62 -1.44 2.74 -3.45
N PRO A 63 -1.35 2.00 -4.57
CA PRO A 63 -0.22 2.13 -5.49
C PRO A 63 -0.17 3.55 -6.06
N LYS A 64 0.96 4.27 -5.95
CA LYS A 64 1.15 5.69 -6.36
C LYS A 64 0.48 6.04 -7.71
N LYS A 65 0.46 5.09 -8.66
CA LYS A 65 -0.25 5.20 -9.93
C LYS A 65 -1.08 3.95 -10.23
N LEU A 66 -2.28 4.14 -10.77
CA LEU A 66 -3.18 3.10 -11.26
C LEU A 66 -3.56 3.40 -12.72
N THR A 67 -3.19 2.52 -13.65
CA THR A 67 -3.57 2.68 -15.07
C THR A 67 -4.71 1.73 -15.42
N VAL A 68 -5.81 2.29 -15.95
CA VAL A 68 -6.99 1.56 -16.41
C VAL A 68 -7.02 1.62 -17.93
N ASN A 69 -7.11 0.46 -18.57
CA ASN A 69 -7.31 0.33 -20.01
C ASN A 69 -8.77 -0.05 -20.26
N ARG A 70 -9.48 0.74 -21.09
CA ARG A 70 -10.87 0.47 -21.47
C ARG A 70 -10.96 0.28 -22.98
N ARG A 71 -11.71 -0.74 -23.40
CA ARG A 71 -12.05 -1.00 -24.80
C ARG A 71 -13.54 -0.71 -24.98
N SER A 72 -13.88 0.11 -25.97
CA SER A 72 -15.25 0.36 -26.40
C SER A 72 -15.36 0.06 -27.89
N GLN A 73 -16.39 -0.69 -28.27
CA GLN A 73 -16.67 -0.99 -29.67
C GLN A 73 -17.97 -0.30 -30.07
N SER A 74 -17.97 0.34 -31.22
CA SER A 74 -19.14 1.02 -31.79
C SER A 74 -19.21 0.73 -33.28
N GLU A 75 -20.43 0.57 -33.80
CA GLU A 75 -20.65 0.37 -35.23
C GLU A 75 -20.93 1.72 -35.89
N LEU A 76 -20.12 2.06 -36.91
CA LEU A 76 -20.34 3.24 -37.75
C LEU A 76 -21.00 2.80 -39.06
N LYS A 77 -22.24 3.24 -39.27
CA LYS A 77 -22.97 3.03 -40.52
C LYS A 77 -22.64 4.16 -41.47
N LEU A 78 -21.95 3.85 -42.55
CA LEU A 78 -21.61 4.79 -43.61
C LEU A 78 -22.62 4.64 -44.74
N SER A 79 -23.32 5.71 -45.08
CA SER A 79 -24.06 5.79 -46.34
C SER A 79 -23.06 6.09 -47.46
N ALA A 80 -22.68 5.10 -48.25
CA ALA A 80 -22.03 5.39 -49.53
C ALA A 80 -23.14 5.76 -50.53
N GLY A 81 -22.88 6.76 -51.37
CA GLY A 81 -23.82 7.17 -52.42
C GLY A 81 -24.20 5.99 -53.32
N PHE A 82 -25.43 6.03 -53.85
CA PHE A 82 -26.02 5.00 -54.71
C PHE A 82 -26.30 3.65 -54.01
N GLY A 83 -27.11 3.67 -52.96
CA GLY A 83 -27.88 2.51 -52.49
C GLY A 83 -27.13 1.44 -51.68
N THR A 84 -25.83 1.58 -51.46
CA THR A 84 -25.01 0.65 -50.65
C THR A 84 -24.62 1.28 -49.31
N SER A 85 -25.01 0.64 -48.21
CA SER A 85 -24.57 1.03 -46.86
C SER A 85 -23.49 0.08 -46.38
N ARG A 86 -22.41 0.64 -45.80
CA ARG A 86 -21.31 -0.14 -45.22
C ARG A 86 -21.28 0.08 -43.71
N THR A 87 -21.32 -1.01 -42.94
CA THR A 87 -21.10 -0.97 -41.50
C THR A 87 -19.63 -1.23 -41.20
N VAL A 88 -19.01 -0.35 -40.42
CA VAL A 88 -17.63 -0.45 -39.96
C VAL A 88 -17.63 -0.64 -38.45
N ASN A 89 -16.97 -1.69 -37.97
CA ASN A 89 -16.77 -1.90 -36.54
C ASN A 89 -15.57 -1.06 -36.10
N VAL A 90 -15.81 -0.07 -35.25
CA VAL A 90 -14.79 0.80 -34.69
C VAL A 90 -14.52 0.38 -33.26
N GLU A 91 -13.25 0.21 -32.93
CA GLU A 91 -12.80 -0.06 -31.58
C GLU A 91 -11.96 1.11 -31.08
N VAL A 92 -12.42 1.74 -30.01
CA VAL A 92 -11.68 2.77 -29.28
C VAL A 92 -11.01 2.10 -28.08
N ARG A 93 -9.70 2.32 -27.94
CA ARG A 93 -8.91 1.92 -26.78
C ARG A 93 -8.52 3.16 -26.00
N GLU A 94 -9.01 3.29 -24.77
CA GLU A 94 -8.66 4.37 -23.85
C GLU A 94 -7.68 3.86 -22.80
N LYS A 95 -6.63 4.64 -22.54
CA LYS A 95 -5.69 4.45 -21.43
C LYS A 95 -5.81 5.64 -20.49
N LYS A 96 -6.27 5.42 -19.25
CA LYS A 96 -6.37 6.46 -18.22
C LYS A 96 -5.51 6.10 -17.02
N THR A 97 -4.61 6.99 -16.62
CA THR A 97 -3.77 6.81 -15.43
C THR A 97 -4.26 7.72 -14.32
N TYR A 98 -4.60 7.12 -13.19
CA TYR A 98 -5.00 7.79 -11.96
C TYR A 98 -3.82 7.81 -10.99
N LEU A 99 -3.59 8.95 -10.34
CA LEU A 99 -2.57 9.13 -9.32
C LEU A 99 -3.23 9.22 -7.95
N ASN A 100 -2.53 8.74 -6.92
CA ASN A 100 -3.05 8.84 -5.55
C ASN A 100 -2.90 10.25 -5.02
N LYS A 101 -3.84 10.64 -4.15
CA LYS A 101 -3.86 11.98 -3.53
C LYS A 101 -2.57 12.28 -2.78
N GLU A 102 -2.05 11.30 -2.04
CA GLU A 102 -0.79 11.44 -1.29
C GLU A 102 0.40 11.68 -2.22
N SER A 103 0.49 10.97 -3.35
CA SER A 103 1.56 11.19 -4.33
C SER A 103 1.49 12.54 -5.03
N LEU A 104 0.29 13.08 -5.26
CA LEU A 104 0.11 14.42 -5.82
C LEU A 104 0.59 15.50 -4.85
N ILE A 105 0.35 15.30 -3.55
CA ILE A 105 0.80 16.23 -2.50
C ILE A 105 2.33 16.17 -2.33
N GLU A 106 2.92 14.98 -2.41
CA GLU A 106 4.38 14.82 -2.36
C GLU A 106 5.07 15.50 -3.56
N GLU A 107 4.53 15.34 -4.77
CA GLU A 107 5.09 15.97 -5.97
C GLU A 107 5.00 17.50 -5.89
N ALA A 108 3.87 18.06 -5.44
CA ALA A 108 3.74 19.50 -5.23
C ALA A 108 4.76 20.04 -4.21
N LYS A 109 4.96 19.35 -3.09
CA LYS A 109 5.96 19.74 -2.08
C LYS A 109 7.39 19.70 -2.62
N GLN A 110 7.72 18.69 -3.44
CA GLN A 110 9.02 18.59 -4.07
C GLN A 110 9.26 19.75 -5.05
N GLU A 111 8.26 20.12 -5.85
CA GLU A 111 8.35 21.27 -6.75
C GLU A 111 8.54 22.60 -6.00
N ASP A 112 7.87 22.78 -4.86
CA ASP A 112 8.01 23.98 -4.05
C ASP A 112 9.41 24.08 -3.41
N LEU A 113 9.93 22.97 -2.88
CA LEU A 113 11.30 22.90 -2.35
C LEU A 113 12.35 23.22 -3.41
N LEU A 114 12.20 22.67 -4.62
CA LEU A 114 13.12 22.96 -5.74
C LEU A 114 13.10 24.44 -6.12
N LYS A 115 11.92 25.09 -6.12
CA LYS A 115 11.81 26.53 -6.38
C LYS A 115 12.46 27.38 -5.28
N GLU A 116 12.36 26.97 -4.02
CA GLU A 116 13.03 27.65 -2.90
C GLU A 116 14.55 27.52 -2.98
N GLU A 117 15.05 26.33 -3.34
CA GLU A 117 16.47 26.10 -3.60
C GLU A 117 16.99 26.96 -4.78
N GLU A 118 16.23 27.06 -5.87
CA GLU A 118 16.59 27.93 -7.00
C GLU A 118 16.60 29.41 -6.61
N ARG A 119 15.65 29.87 -5.80
CA ARG A 119 15.60 31.25 -5.29
C ARG A 119 16.81 31.56 -4.41
N SER A 120 17.12 30.69 -3.45
CA SER A 120 18.26 30.87 -2.56
C SER A 120 19.59 30.84 -3.32
N ASN A 121 19.74 29.95 -4.31
CA ASN A 121 20.92 29.91 -5.17
C ASN A 121 21.09 31.18 -6.01
N ASN A 122 20.00 31.72 -6.56
CA ASN A 122 20.03 32.98 -7.30
C ASN A 122 20.37 34.18 -6.39
N GLU A 123 19.85 34.20 -5.16
CA GLU A 123 20.15 35.25 -4.19
C GLU A 123 21.62 35.22 -3.73
N ILE A 124 22.17 34.02 -3.48
CA ILE A 124 23.59 33.82 -3.20
C ILE A 124 24.46 34.26 -4.39
N ALA A 125 24.06 33.94 -5.62
CA ALA A 125 24.76 34.34 -6.83
C ALA A 125 24.75 35.87 -7.05
N SER A 126 23.66 36.54 -6.68
CA SER A 126 23.55 38.00 -6.73
C SER A 126 24.46 38.68 -5.69
N ASN A 127 24.48 38.18 -4.46
CA ASN A 127 25.31 38.75 -3.38
C ASN A 127 26.81 38.55 -3.62
N ARG A 128 27.23 37.54 -4.39
CA ARG A 128 28.65 37.34 -4.75
C ARG A 128 29.14 38.29 -5.86
N LYS A 129 28.24 38.97 -6.58
CA LYS A 129 28.57 39.87 -7.69
C LYS A 129 28.58 41.36 -7.31
N GLN A 130 28.19 41.69 -6.07
CA GLN A 130 28.34 43.03 -5.49
C GLN A 130 29.62 43.09 -4.66
#